data_AF-A0A929QTE9-F1
#
_entry.id   AF-A0A929QTE9-F1
#
_cell.length_a   1.000
_cell.length_b   1.000
_cell.length_c   1.000
_cell.angle_alpha   90.00
_cell.angle_beta   90.00
_cell.angle_gamma   90.00
#
_symmetry.space_group_name_H-M   'P 1'
#
loop_
_entity.id
_entity.type
_entity.pdbx_description
1 polymer ?
#
loop_
_entity_poly.entity_id
_entity_poly.type
_entity_poly.pdbx_seq_one_letter_code
_entity_poly.pdbx_strand_id
1 'polypeptide(L)'
;MKSKWKLFISVFIVTVVGLFAWTKVSDNLSTYSVYYARYIEGRYSPLQEAMRNFNQIEHPELDNYKYKRDNLSGDWEFTTAYNGAKIRYIVIADSRQLYYNDEAIHYSLTPLGQVEYIPVDTPLLTSLRHDISDEEQIFVDEALATIFEPIIQAQPAPDWNLQWLYNLLNQRR
;
A
#
# COMPACT_ATOMS: atom_id res chain seq x y z
N MET A 1 30.40 2.01 41.43
CA MET A 1 29.34 2.83 40.78
C MET A 1 29.69 3.32 39.37
N LYS A 2 30.87 3.91 39.12
CA LYS A 2 31.25 4.44 37.79
C LYS A 2 31.23 3.43 36.63
N SER A 3 31.55 2.15 36.87
CA SER A 3 31.55 1.10 35.83
C SER A 3 30.13 0.70 35.39
N LYS A 4 29.19 0.52 36.34
CA LYS A 4 27.77 0.23 36.04
C LYS A 4 27.10 1.36 35.28
N TRP A 5 27.45 2.61 35.58
CA TRP A 5 26.97 3.80 34.87
C TRP A 5 27.47 3.87 33.43
N LYS A 6 28.76 3.57 33.19
CA LYS A 6 29.31 3.46 31.83
C LYS A 6 28.65 2.35 31.02
N LEU A 7 28.46 1.17 31.62
CA LEU A 7 27.76 0.05 30.97
C LEU A 7 26.33 0.43 30.60
N PHE A 8 25.59 1.08 31.52
CA PHE A 8 24.24 1.56 31.27
C PHE A 8 24.20 2.55 30.09
N ILE A 9 25.10 3.54 30.07
CA ILE A 9 25.20 4.50 28.96
C ILE A 9 25.54 3.79 27.64
N SER A 10 26.50 2.88 27.63
CA SER A 10 26.87 2.13 26.42
C SER A 10 25.69 1.31 25.87
N VAL A 11 24.97 0.59 26.73
CA VAL A 11 23.79 -0.18 26.33
C VAL A 11 22.70 0.76 25.81
N PHE A 12 22.44 1.87 26.51
CA PHE A 12 21.45 2.86 26.08
C PHE A 12 21.78 3.43 24.70
N ILE A 13 23.04 3.81 24.44
CA ILE A 13 23.48 4.33 23.14
C ILE A 13 23.29 3.27 22.06
N VAL A 14 23.72 2.03 22.28
CA VAL A 14 23.57 0.94 21.31
C VAL A 14 22.10 0.70 20.99
N THR A 15 21.22 0.71 21.99
CA THR A 15 19.77 0.54 21.77
C THR A 15 19.19 1.69 20.95
N VAL A 16 19.50 2.95 21.28
CA VAL A 16 18.98 4.11 20.55
C VAL A 16 19.48 4.14 19.11
N VAL A 17 20.77 3.89 18.89
CA VAL A 17 21.36 3.82 17.53
C VAL A 17 20.76 2.65 16.75
N GLY A 18 20.59 1.49 17.40
CA GLY A 18 19.98 0.31 16.79
C GLY A 18 18.53 0.56 16.36
N LEU A 19 17.72 1.20 17.21
CA LEU A 19 16.34 1.57 16.89
C LEU A 19 16.30 2.57 15.72
N PHE A 20 17.16 3.59 15.73
CA PHE A 20 17.21 4.56 14.64
C PHE A 20 17.61 3.91 13.31
N ALA A 21 18.62 3.04 13.32
CA ALA A 21 19.03 2.28 12.14
C ALA A 21 17.90 1.37 11.65
N TRP A 22 17.19 0.69 12.56
CA TRP A 22 16.05 -0.17 12.21
C TRP A 22 14.92 0.63 11.56
N THR A 23 14.55 1.80 12.10
CA THR A 23 13.55 2.67 11.49
C THR A 23 13.95 3.06 10.07
N LYS A 24 15.20 3.50 9.85
CA LYS A 24 15.69 3.84 8.50
C LYS A 24 15.65 2.67 7.52
N VAL A 25 15.98 1.47 7.98
CA VAL A 25 15.89 0.25 7.16
C VAL A 25 14.43 -0.09 6.84
N SER A 26 13.54 -0.02 7.85
CA SER A 26 12.11 -0.29 7.69
C SER A 26 11.46 0.68 6.71
N ASP A 27 11.72 1.98 6.86
CA ASP A 27 11.18 3.03 5.99
C ASP A 27 11.67 2.84 4.54
N ASN A 28 12.95 2.49 4.34
CA ASN A 28 13.46 2.21 3.00
C ASN A 28 12.75 1.00 2.37
N LEU A 29 12.56 -0.09 3.14
CA LEU A 29 11.90 -1.29 2.65
C LEU A 29 10.43 -1.05 2.28
N SER A 30 9.71 -0.19 3.03
CA SER A 30 8.31 0.14 2.73
C SER A 30 8.18 1.13 1.55
N THR A 31 8.94 2.23 1.57
CA THR A 31 8.91 3.27 0.52
C THR A 31 9.33 2.72 -0.85
N TYR A 32 10.36 1.87 -0.90
CA TYR A 32 10.87 1.30 -2.16
C TYR A 32 10.39 -0.15 -2.40
N SER A 33 9.36 -0.59 -1.68
CA SER A 33 8.83 -1.95 -1.76
C SER A 33 8.42 -2.36 -3.18
N VAL A 34 7.77 -1.46 -3.91
CA VAL A 34 7.35 -1.70 -5.31
C VAL A 34 8.55 -1.86 -6.23
N TYR A 35 9.60 -1.06 -6.04
CA TYR A 35 10.86 -1.22 -6.76
C TYR A 35 11.44 -2.62 -6.51
N TYR A 36 11.55 -3.03 -5.24
CA TYR A 36 12.14 -4.33 -4.89
C TYR A 36 11.34 -5.53 -5.43
N ALA A 37 10.01 -5.44 -5.44
CA ALA A 37 9.13 -6.50 -5.94
C ALA A 37 9.22 -6.72 -7.47
N ARG A 38 9.80 -5.78 -8.23
CA ARG A 38 10.01 -5.96 -9.69
C ARG A 38 11.14 -6.91 -10.02
N TYR A 39 12.10 -7.09 -9.12
CA TYR A 39 13.33 -7.84 -9.36
C TYR A 39 13.32 -9.25 -8.74
N ILE A 40 12.19 -9.70 -8.19
CA ILE A 40 12.01 -11.04 -7.64
C ILE A 40 10.55 -11.46 -7.69
N GLU A 41 10.29 -12.74 -8.02
CA GLU A 41 8.98 -13.35 -7.76
C GLU A 41 8.85 -13.71 -6.27
N GLY A 42 8.70 -12.68 -5.44
CA GLY A 42 8.56 -12.80 -4.00
C GLY A 42 7.14 -13.20 -3.57
N ARG A 43 6.90 -13.08 -2.26
CA ARG A 43 5.58 -13.23 -1.64
C ARG A 43 4.53 -12.27 -2.21
N TYR A 44 4.94 -11.08 -2.63
CA TYR A 44 4.05 -10.02 -3.10
C TYR A 44 4.45 -9.55 -4.50
N SER A 45 3.46 -9.33 -5.36
CA SER A 45 3.67 -8.68 -6.66
C SER A 45 3.91 -7.17 -6.50
N PRO A 46 4.46 -6.47 -7.51
CA PRO A 46 4.56 -5.01 -7.51
C PRO A 46 3.23 -4.31 -7.23
N LEU A 47 2.12 -4.84 -7.79
CA LEU A 47 0.77 -4.35 -7.54
C LEU A 47 0.37 -4.49 -6.06
N GLN A 48 0.61 -5.65 -5.46
CA GLN A 48 0.31 -5.89 -4.06
C GLN A 48 1.15 -5.01 -3.13
N GLU A 49 2.42 -4.77 -3.45
CA GLU A 49 3.26 -3.83 -2.71
C GLU A 49 2.74 -2.39 -2.83
N ALA A 50 2.31 -1.98 -4.03
CA ALA A 50 1.79 -0.64 -4.26
C ALA A 50 0.51 -0.37 -3.45
N MET A 51 -0.39 -1.36 -3.35
CA MET A 51 -1.61 -1.23 -2.54
C MET A 51 -1.35 -1.35 -1.04
N ARG A 52 -0.47 -2.28 -0.62
CA ARG A 52 -0.18 -2.50 0.80
C ARG A 52 0.54 -1.29 1.41
N ASN A 53 1.52 -0.76 0.69
CA ASN A 53 2.39 0.32 1.14
C ASN A 53 2.01 1.68 0.54
N PHE A 54 0.79 1.85 0.04
CA PHE A 54 0.34 3.10 -0.61
C PHE A 54 0.67 4.36 0.20
N ASN A 55 0.47 4.31 1.52
CA ASN A 55 0.76 5.44 2.42
C ASN A 55 2.26 5.80 2.55
N GLN A 56 3.16 4.95 2.06
CA GLN A 56 4.61 5.03 2.22
C GLN A 56 5.37 5.21 0.90
N ILE A 57 4.82 4.71 -0.20
CA ILE A 57 5.45 4.82 -1.53
C ILE A 57 5.37 6.27 -2.05
N GLU A 58 6.16 6.55 -3.07
CA GLU A 58 6.06 7.83 -3.76
C GLU A 58 4.75 7.89 -4.57
N HIS A 59 4.11 9.05 -4.56
CA HIS A 59 2.92 9.36 -5.38
C HIS A 59 3.37 10.23 -6.56
N PRO A 60 3.73 9.63 -7.70
CA PRO A 60 4.29 10.35 -8.84
C PRO A 60 3.26 11.30 -9.46
N GLU A 61 3.72 12.42 -10.00
CA GLU A 61 2.89 13.29 -10.83
C GLU A 61 2.61 12.59 -12.17
N LEU A 62 1.39 12.08 -12.34
CA LEU A 62 0.96 11.36 -13.54
C LEU A 62 -0.22 12.08 -14.20
N ASP A 63 -0.24 12.05 -15.53
CA ASP A 63 -1.34 12.60 -16.30
C ASP A 63 -2.66 11.91 -15.93
N ASN A 64 -3.68 12.72 -15.65
CA ASN A 64 -5.02 12.28 -15.23
C ASN A 64 -5.12 11.61 -13.85
N TYR A 65 -4.04 11.58 -13.06
CA TYR A 65 -4.09 11.18 -11.65
C TYR A 65 -4.18 12.41 -10.75
N LYS A 66 -5.07 12.35 -9.75
CA LYS A 66 -5.13 13.36 -8.69
C LYS A 66 -5.06 12.67 -7.35
N TYR A 67 -4.00 12.93 -6.61
CA TYR A 67 -3.78 12.43 -5.27
C TYR A 67 -4.25 13.46 -4.24
N LYS A 68 -4.81 12.97 -3.14
CA LYS A 68 -5.16 13.79 -1.98
C LYS A 68 -4.85 13.01 -0.72
N ARG A 69 -4.30 13.70 0.26
CA ARG A 69 -4.08 13.19 1.61
C ARG A 69 -4.91 14.00 2.59
N ASP A 70 -5.67 13.33 3.44
CA ASP A 70 -6.28 13.98 4.60
C ASP A 70 -5.21 14.15 5.69
N ASN A 71 -4.94 15.40 6.07
CA ASN A 71 -3.90 15.71 7.06
C ASN A 71 -4.28 15.33 8.50
N LEU A 72 -5.57 15.13 8.78
CA LEU A 72 -6.07 14.78 10.11
C LEU A 72 -6.10 13.26 10.30
N SER A 73 -6.70 12.53 9.35
CA SER A 73 -6.77 11.06 9.45
C SER A 73 -5.52 10.36 8.91
N GLY A 74 -4.76 11.02 8.04
CA GLY A 74 -3.63 10.41 7.33
C GLY A 74 -4.05 9.55 6.15
N ASP A 75 -5.35 9.50 5.84
CA ASP A 75 -5.92 8.73 4.75
C ASP A 75 -5.49 9.30 3.40
N TRP A 76 -5.33 8.41 2.44
CA TRP A 76 -4.98 8.77 1.07
C TRP A 76 -6.10 8.40 0.12
N GLU A 77 -6.31 9.23 -0.89
CA GLU A 77 -7.12 8.88 -2.04
C GLU A 77 -6.41 9.27 -3.33
N PHE A 78 -6.70 8.55 -4.41
CA PHE A 78 -6.45 9.04 -5.75
C PHE A 78 -7.66 8.84 -6.65
N THR A 79 -7.76 9.71 -7.64
CA THR A 79 -8.77 9.62 -8.70
C THR A 79 -8.11 9.57 -10.07
N THR A 80 -8.65 8.75 -10.95
CA THR A 80 -8.23 8.61 -12.36
C THR A 80 -9.42 8.15 -13.21
N ALA A 81 -9.17 7.71 -14.44
CA ALA A 81 -10.17 7.12 -15.31
C ALA A 81 -9.84 5.66 -15.64
N TYR A 82 -10.85 4.81 -15.67
CA TYR A 82 -10.80 3.43 -16.17
C TYR A 82 -11.96 3.23 -17.15
N ASN A 83 -11.66 2.77 -18.36
CA ASN A 83 -12.65 2.58 -19.43
C ASN A 83 -13.57 3.80 -19.69
N GLY A 84 -13.01 5.01 -19.57
CA GLY A 84 -13.73 6.27 -19.79
C GLY A 84 -14.60 6.73 -18.62
N ALA A 85 -14.69 5.96 -17.54
CA ALA A 85 -15.39 6.34 -16.32
C ALA A 85 -14.41 6.74 -15.21
N LYS A 86 -14.87 7.61 -14.32
CA LYS A 86 -14.08 8.04 -13.15
C LYS A 86 -13.97 6.89 -12.15
N ILE A 87 -12.76 6.68 -11.65
CA ILE A 87 -12.48 5.74 -10.57
C ILE A 87 -11.79 6.47 -9.41
N ARG A 88 -12.16 6.13 -8.19
CA ARG A 88 -11.56 6.65 -6.97
C ARG A 88 -11.11 5.48 -6.11
N TYR A 89 -9.84 5.50 -5.71
CA TYR A 89 -9.28 4.55 -4.77
C TYR A 89 -8.93 5.26 -3.48
N ILE A 90 -9.36 4.71 -2.34
CA ILE A 90 -9.16 5.29 -1.01
C ILE A 90 -8.44 4.26 -0.12
N VAL A 91 -7.52 4.75 0.70
CA VAL A 91 -6.83 4.01 1.76
C VAL A 91 -7.19 4.65 3.08
N ILE A 92 -7.97 3.93 3.89
CA ILE A 92 -8.43 4.36 5.22
C ILE A 92 -7.89 3.37 6.25
N ALA A 93 -6.88 3.79 7.03
CA ALA A 93 -6.13 2.90 7.91
C ALA A 93 -5.70 1.59 7.20
N ASP A 94 -6.26 0.45 7.61
CA ASP A 94 -6.01 -0.87 7.02
C ASP A 94 -7.05 -1.30 5.97
N SER A 95 -8.02 -0.45 5.64
CA SER A 95 -9.04 -0.72 4.63
C SER A 95 -8.75 0.00 3.32
N ARG A 96 -9.11 -0.64 2.21
CA ARG A 96 -8.97 -0.09 0.87
C ARG A 96 -10.36 -0.07 0.24
N GLN A 97 -10.66 0.98 -0.51
CA GLN A 97 -11.96 1.13 -1.16
C GLN A 97 -11.77 1.52 -2.62
N LEU A 98 -12.55 0.92 -3.51
CA LEU A 98 -12.58 1.23 -4.93
C LEU A 98 -14.00 1.67 -5.30
N TYR A 99 -14.13 2.90 -5.77
CA TYR A 99 -15.37 3.47 -6.27
C TYR A 99 -15.26 3.68 -7.78
N TYR A 100 -16.27 3.24 -8.53
CA TYR A 100 -16.34 3.36 -9.98
C TYR A 100 -17.61 4.09 -10.42
N ASN A 101 -17.49 4.89 -11.47
CA ASN A 101 -18.58 5.62 -12.11
C ASN A 101 -19.36 6.52 -11.14
N ASP A 102 -18.68 7.53 -10.58
CA ASP A 102 -19.25 8.47 -9.61
C ASP A 102 -19.94 7.77 -8.42
N GLU A 103 -19.26 6.75 -7.88
CA GLU A 103 -19.68 6.00 -6.68
C GLU A 103 -20.87 5.05 -6.91
N ALA A 104 -21.32 4.86 -8.14
CA ALA A 104 -22.39 3.90 -8.48
C ALA A 104 -22.02 2.44 -8.15
N ILE A 105 -20.73 2.11 -8.20
CA ILE A 105 -20.21 0.78 -7.83
C ILE A 105 -19.09 0.97 -6.80
N HIS A 106 -19.11 0.17 -5.75
CA HIS A 106 -18.17 0.27 -4.63
C HIS A 106 -17.70 -1.11 -4.14
N TYR A 107 -16.38 -1.26 -3.94
CA TYR A 107 -15.76 -2.47 -3.40
C TYR A 107 -14.86 -2.12 -2.21
N SER A 108 -14.99 -2.87 -1.10
CA SER A 108 -14.00 -2.89 -0.02
C SER A 108 -12.97 -3.97 -0.31
N LEU A 109 -11.71 -3.61 -0.16
CA LEU A 109 -10.57 -4.45 -0.49
C LEU A 109 -9.67 -4.66 0.73
N THR A 110 -9.01 -5.81 0.75
CA THR A 110 -7.92 -6.12 1.67
C THR A 110 -6.72 -5.22 1.39
N PRO A 111 -5.73 -5.18 2.30
CA PRO A 111 -4.44 -4.58 2.01
C PRO A 111 -3.74 -5.02 0.72
N LEU A 112 -4.11 -6.18 0.19
CA LEU A 112 -3.51 -6.77 -1.01
C LEU A 112 -4.41 -6.66 -2.24
N GLY A 113 -5.49 -5.89 -2.16
CA GLY A 113 -6.41 -5.63 -3.28
C GLY A 113 -7.46 -6.71 -3.53
N GLN A 114 -7.58 -7.71 -2.66
CA GLN A 114 -8.62 -8.73 -2.77
C GLN A 114 -9.95 -8.18 -2.26
N VAL A 115 -11.09 -8.54 -2.85
CA VAL A 115 -12.39 -8.06 -2.36
C VAL A 115 -12.74 -8.74 -1.04
N GLU A 116 -13.07 -7.93 -0.03
CA GLU A 116 -13.34 -8.38 1.35
C GLU A 116 -14.79 -8.13 1.77
N TYR A 117 -15.40 -7.06 1.24
CA TYR A 117 -16.75 -6.64 1.61
C TYR A 117 -17.35 -5.67 0.56
N ILE A 118 -18.66 -5.69 0.38
CA ILE A 118 -19.38 -4.70 -0.43
C ILE A 118 -20.40 -4.03 0.50
N PRO A 119 -20.16 -2.82 1.02
CA PRO A 119 -21.23 -2.02 1.61
C PRO A 119 -22.19 -1.64 0.50
N VAL A 120 -23.40 -2.16 0.61
CA VAL A 120 -24.54 -1.69 -0.18
C VAL A 120 -25.13 -0.49 0.53
N ASP A 121 -25.38 0.59 -0.21
CA ASP A 121 -26.26 1.68 0.21
C ASP A 121 -27.68 1.14 0.42
N THR A 122 -27.97 0.63 1.60
CA THR A 122 -29.34 0.34 2.05
C THR A 122 -29.67 1.20 3.28
N PRO A 123 -30.84 1.88 3.30
CA PRO A 123 -31.25 2.73 4.44
C PRO A 123 -31.54 1.98 5.75
N LEU A 124 -31.32 0.65 5.81
CA LEU A 124 -31.68 -0.19 6.94
C LEU A 124 -30.61 -1.28 7.14
N LEU A 125 -29.76 -1.07 8.15
CA LEU A 125 -28.99 -2.03 8.95
C LEU A 125 -29.06 -3.51 8.53
N THR A 126 -28.60 -3.82 7.33
CA THR A 126 -28.28 -5.18 6.92
C THR A 126 -27.17 -5.07 5.91
N SER A 127 -25.94 -5.14 6.41
CA SER A 127 -24.76 -5.48 5.62
C SER A 127 -24.96 -6.87 5.02
N LEU A 128 -25.73 -6.95 3.94
CA LEU A 128 -25.79 -8.17 3.15
C LEU A 128 -24.43 -8.29 2.47
N ARG A 129 -23.57 -9.14 3.03
CA ARG A 129 -22.39 -9.63 2.32
C ARG A 129 -22.90 -10.22 1.00
N HIS A 130 -22.70 -9.50 -0.09
CA HIS A 130 -22.88 -10.04 -1.42
C HIS A 130 -21.62 -10.83 -1.73
N ASP A 131 -21.77 -12.11 -2.05
CA ASP A 131 -20.67 -12.86 -2.65
C ASP A 131 -20.40 -12.23 -4.02
N ILE A 132 -19.16 -11.79 -4.24
CA ILE A 132 -18.76 -11.20 -5.51
C ILE A 132 -18.85 -12.25 -6.63
N SER A 133 -19.42 -11.87 -7.76
CA SER A 133 -19.43 -12.73 -8.96
C SER A 133 -18.04 -12.84 -9.57
N ASP A 134 -17.80 -13.89 -10.37
CA ASP A 134 -16.54 -14.03 -11.12
C ASP A 134 -16.31 -12.85 -12.06
N GLU A 135 -17.37 -12.33 -12.70
CA GLU A 135 -17.28 -11.15 -13.57
C GLU A 135 -16.86 -9.88 -12.81
N GLU A 136 -17.39 -9.65 -11.62
CA GLU A 136 -17.01 -8.51 -10.78
C GLU A 136 -15.58 -8.66 -10.25
N GLN A 137 -15.17 -9.88 -9.88
CA GLN A 137 -13.80 -10.14 -9.44
C GLN A 137 -12.80 -9.84 -10.58
N ILE A 138 -13.09 -10.30 -11.79
CA ILE A 138 -12.31 -9.99 -12.99
C ILE A 138 -12.25 -8.47 -13.21
N PHE A 139 -13.38 -7.78 -13.11
CA PHE A 139 -13.43 -6.33 -13.26
C PHE A 139 -12.54 -5.60 -12.25
N VAL A 140 -12.61 -5.97 -10.97
CA VAL A 140 -11.81 -5.34 -9.91
C VAL A 140 -10.32 -5.58 -10.14
N ASP A 141 -9.94 -6.82 -10.45
CA ASP A 141 -8.53 -7.18 -10.69
C ASP A 141 -7.95 -6.43 -11.91
N GLU A 142 -8.70 -6.35 -13.01
CA GLU A 142 -8.31 -5.59 -14.20
C GLU A 142 -8.23 -4.09 -13.94
N ALA A 143 -9.22 -3.54 -13.22
CA ALA A 143 -9.23 -2.13 -12.87
C ALA A 143 -8.03 -1.77 -12.00
N LEU A 144 -7.77 -2.53 -10.92
CA LEU A 144 -6.63 -2.32 -10.04
C LEU A 144 -5.31 -2.43 -10.79
N ALA A 145 -5.12 -3.48 -11.60
CA ALA A 145 -3.91 -3.62 -12.40
C ALA A 145 -3.71 -2.42 -13.33
N THR A 146 -4.77 -1.98 -14.01
CA THR A 146 -4.68 -0.86 -14.97
C THR A 146 -4.36 0.47 -14.31
N ILE A 147 -5.03 0.81 -13.20
CA ILE A 147 -4.86 2.11 -12.55
C ILE A 147 -3.57 2.20 -11.73
N PHE A 148 -3.02 1.08 -11.28
CA PHE A 148 -1.76 1.08 -10.55
C PHE A 148 -0.54 0.92 -11.46
N GLU A 149 -0.68 0.40 -12.67
CA GLU A 149 0.45 0.19 -13.57
C GLU A 149 1.30 1.47 -13.77
N PRO A 150 0.72 2.66 -14.06
CA PRO A 150 1.51 3.88 -14.18
C PRO A 150 2.23 4.28 -12.87
N ILE A 151 1.58 4.06 -11.72
CA ILE A 151 2.14 4.35 -10.39
C ILE A 151 3.35 3.44 -10.14
N ILE A 152 3.20 2.15 -10.45
CA ILE A 152 4.24 1.13 -10.32
C ILE A 152 5.41 1.49 -11.24
N GLN A 153 5.15 1.84 -12.50
CA GLN A 153 6.17 2.22 -13.48
C GLN A 153 7.01 3.42 -13.09
N ALA A 154 6.40 4.41 -12.45
CA ALA A 154 7.07 5.62 -12.03
C ALA A 154 7.79 5.52 -10.67
N GLN A 155 7.77 4.36 -9.98
CA GLN A 155 8.45 4.23 -8.68
C GLN A 155 9.98 4.36 -8.83
N PRO A 156 10.64 5.18 -7.98
CA PRO A 156 12.07 5.43 -8.06
C PRO A 156 12.91 4.23 -7.59
N ALA A 157 14.18 4.23 -7.97
CA ALA A 157 15.17 3.37 -7.35
C ALA A 157 15.59 3.93 -5.97
N PRO A 158 15.87 3.07 -4.97
CA PRO A 158 16.37 3.51 -3.67
C PRO A 158 17.79 4.05 -3.75
N ASP A 159 18.08 5.13 -3.04
CA ASP A 159 19.46 5.63 -2.83
C ASP A 159 20.35 4.55 -2.19
N TRP A 160 19.78 3.82 -1.23
CA TRP A 160 20.42 2.69 -0.55
C TRP A 160 19.67 1.41 -0.90
N ASN A 161 20.25 0.61 -1.78
CA ASN A 161 19.62 -0.61 -2.26
C ASN A 161 19.69 -1.74 -1.20
N LEU A 162 18.53 -2.12 -0.67
CA LEU A 162 18.33 -3.20 0.30
C LEU A 162 17.65 -4.43 -0.31
N GLN A 163 17.80 -4.68 -1.62
CA GLN A 163 17.18 -5.81 -2.32
C GLN A 163 17.49 -7.15 -1.62
N TRP A 164 18.71 -7.35 -1.13
CA TRP A 164 19.09 -8.58 -0.43
C TRP A 164 18.23 -8.82 0.82
N LEU A 165 17.91 -7.76 1.57
CA LEU A 165 17.11 -7.85 2.78
C LEU A 165 15.64 -8.00 2.45
N TYR A 166 15.15 -7.26 1.45
CA TYR A 166 13.80 -7.45 0.92
C TYR A 166 13.57 -8.89 0.47
N ASN A 167 14.52 -9.46 -0.26
CA ASN A 167 14.48 -10.86 -0.71
C ASN A 167 14.44 -11.82 0.48
N LEU A 168 15.30 -11.63 1.48
CA LEU A 168 15.33 -12.47 2.68
C LEU A 168 13.98 -12.48 3.41
N LEU A 169 13.30 -11.33 3.48
CA LEU A 169 12.01 -11.18 4.18
C LEU A 169 10.81 -11.68 3.36
N ASN A 170 10.92 -11.67 2.02
CA ASN A 170 9.82 -11.97 1.10
C ASN A 170 10.02 -13.25 0.26
N GLN A 171 11.02 -14.07 0.58
CA GLN A 171 11.17 -15.40 -0.01
C GLN A 171 9.88 -16.21 0.19
N ARG A 172 9.32 -16.73 -0.90
CA ARG A 172 8.24 -17.73 -0.83
C ARG A 172 8.80 -18.96 -0.11
N ARG A 173 8.26 -19.27 1.07
CA ARG A 173 8.47 -20.55 1.76
C ARG A 173 7.44 -21.56 1.30
#